data_AF-K1X8L9-F1
#
_entry.id   AF-K1X8L9-F1
#
_cell.length_a   1.000
_cell.length_b   1.000
_cell.length_c   1.000
_cell.angle_alpha   90.00
_cell.angle_beta   90.00
_cell.angle_gamma   90.00
#
_symmetry.space_group_name_H-M   'P 1'
#
loop_
_entity.id
_entity.type
_entity.pdbx_description
1 polymer ?
#
loop_
_entity_poly.entity_id
_entity_poly.type
_entity_poly.pdbx_seq_one_letter_code
_entity_poly.pdbx_strand_id
1 'polypeptide(L)'
;MEEPHLKLHNSASAISNCFTKVDDKLPGFLASKEADHLKWVAKVKDLFLEKKDKLEVQTDDHKCGLGIWLFGVEAETICKGQDKLTSLIEAMKKPHNELHLSAIDIQEVWNSEKPEQAIEIYKTKTLPALTNISQALNNVKNEVENILQGAREGKRIYSEETVPALKQIQSILSKIRAEAKK
;
A
#
# COMPACT_ATOMS: atom_id res chain seq x y z
N MET A 1 -16.46 -36.14 -21.27
CA MET A 1 -16.83 -34.71 -21.05
C MET A 1 -16.16 -34.11 -19.81
N GLU A 2 -15.71 -34.91 -18.85
CA GLU A 2 -15.32 -34.40 -17.52
C GLU A 2 -14.04 -33.57 -17.50
N GLU A 3 -13.00 -33.94 -18.25
CA GLU A 3 -11.67 -33.30 -18.10
C GLU A 3 -11.64 -31.80 -18.50
N PRO A 4 -12.20 -31.37 -19.65
CA PRO A 4 -12.23 -29.94 -20.01
C PRO A 4 -13.14 -29.13 -19.09
N HIS A 5 -14.25 -29.72 -18.63
CA HIS A 5 -15.21 -29.10 -17.71
C HIS A 5 -14.59 -28.88 -16.32
N LEU A 6 -13.84 -29.87 -15.81
CA LEU A 6 -13.12 -29.77 -14.54
C LEU A 6 -12.04 -28.67 -14.58
N LYS A 7 -11.27 -28.58 -15.67
CA LYS A 7 -10.28 -27.51 -15.89
C LYS A 7 -10.96 -26.13 -15.92
N LEU A 8 -12.10 -26.01 -16.59
CA LEU A 8 -12.87 -24.76 -16.61
C LEU A 8 -13.30 -24.36 -15.19
N HIS A 9 -13.90 -25.27 -14.43
CA HIS A 9 -14.38 -24.99 -13.07
C HIS A 9 -13.24 -24.58 -12.12
N ASN A 10 -12.13 -25.32 -12.14
CA ASN A 10 -10.96 -25.01 -11.30
C ASN A 10 -10.35 -23.65 -11.66
N SER A 11 -10.27 -23.33 -12.95
CA SER A 11 -9.72 -22.05 -13.41
C SER A 11 -10.63 -20.86 -13.06
N ALA A 12 -11.96 -21.01 -13.12
CA ALA A 12 -12.91 -19.97 -12.75
C ALA A 12 -12.81 -19.59 -11.25
N SER A 13 -12.65 -20.58 -10.38
CA SER A 13 -12.41 -20.35 -8.95
C SER A 13 -11.08 -19.64 -8.68
N ALA A 14 -10.03 -19.96 -9.45
CA ALA A 14 -8.74 -19.27 -9.36
C ALA A 14 -8.82 -17.80 -9.81
N ILE A 15 -9.63 -17.49 -10.83
CA ILE A 15 -9.80 -16.14 -11.38
C ILE A 15 -10.54 -15.21 -10.42
N SER A 16 -11.56 -15.71 -9.70
CA SER A 16 -12.34 -14.90 -8.76
C SER A 16 -11.46 -14.28 -7.66
N ASN A 17 -10.37 -14.95 -7.29
CA ASN A 17 -9.42 -14.45 -6.29
C ASN A 17 -8.40 -13.43 -6.84
N CYS A 18 -8.37 -13.22 -8.16
CA CYS A 18 -7.31 -12.45 -8.83
C CYS A 18 -7.77 -11.10 -9.40
N PHE A 19 -9.08 -10.82 -9.44
CA PHE A 19 -9.62 -9.57 -9.99
C PHE A 19 -9.70 -8.44 -8.94
N THR A 20 -8.56 -8.09 -8.36
CA THR A 20 -8.46 -6.95 -7.43
C THR A 20 -7.88 -5.73 -8.16
N LYS A 21 -8.56 -4.59 -8.05
CA LYS A 21 -8.23 -3.35 -8.79
C LYS A 21 -7.23 -2.49 -8.01
N VAL A 22 -6.02 -3.00 -7.80
CA VAL A 22 -4.90 -2.25 -7.23
C VAL A 22 -4.06 -1.63 -8.34
N ASP A 23 -3.73 -0.33 -8.20
CA ASP A 23 -2.88 0.40 -9.15
C ASP A 23 -1.43 -0.11 -9.06
N ASP A 24 -0.82 -0.42 -10.22
CA ASP A 24 0.55 -0.92 -10.31
C ASP A 24 1.60 0.13 -9.92
N LYS A 25 1.21 1.41 -9.87
CA LYS A 25 2.07 2.52 -9.43
C LYS A 25 2.08 2.70 -7.91
N LEU A 26 1.17 2.07 -7.18
CA LEU A 26 1.03 2.27 -5.74
C LEU A 26 2.31 1.93 -4.95
N PRO A 27 3.05 0.83 -5.20
CA PRO A 27 4.31 0.56 -4.51
C PRO A 27 5.33 1.69 -4.66
N GLY A 28 5.46 2.22 -5.88
CA GLY A 28 6.36 3.34 -6.18
C GLY A 28 5.93 4.64 -5.48
N PHE A 29 4.62 4.90 -5.43
CA PHE A 29 4.07 6.02 -4.66
C PHE A 29 4.43 5.89 -3.17
N LEU A 30 4.16 4.74 -2.54
CA LEU A 30 4.45 4.50 -1.12
C LEU A 30 5.95 4.64 -0.81
N ALA A 31 6.82 4.10 -1.67
CA ALA A 31 8.27 4.27 -1.54
C ALA A 31 8.69 5.75 -1.63
N SER A 32 8.06 6.52 -2.52
CA SER A 32 8.32 7.97 -2.60
C SER A 32 7.88 8.71 -1.33
N LYS A 33 6.75 8.31 -0.71
CA LYS A 33 6.29 8.90 0.54
C LYS A 33 7.23 8.57 1.70
N GLU A 34 7.78 7.36 1.76
CA GLU A 34 8.82 7.02 2.74
C GLU A 34 10.04 7.94 2.60
N ALA A 35 10.52 8.15 1.36
CA ALA A 35 11.62 9.05 1.07
C ALA A 35 11.32 10.52 1.46
N ASP A 36 10.06 10.98 1.27
CA ASP A 36 9.63 12.30 1.70
C ASP A 36 9.73 12.46 3.22
N HIS A 37 9.34 11.43 3.99
CA HIS A 37 9.44 11.47 5.47
C HIS A 37 10.88 11.38 5.96
N LEU A 38 11.74 10.61 5.29
CA LEU A 38 13.18 10.59 5.60
C LEU A 38 13.81 11.99 5.40
N LYS A 39 13.45 12.69 4.32
CA LYS A 39 13.86 14.08 4.09
C LYS A 39 13.27 15.03 5.12
N TRP A 40 12.01 14.83 5.52
CA TRP A 40 11.36 15.61 6.56
C TRP A 40 12.10 15.48 7.90
N VAL A 41 12.46 14.27 8.32
CA VAL A 41 13.22 14.03 9.56
C VAL A 41 14.63 14.61 9.46
N ALA A 42 15.27 14.57 8.29
CA ALA A 42 16.54 15.23 8.07
C ALA A 42 16.46 16.75 8.33
N LYS A 43 15.37 17.42 7.91
CA LYS A 43 15.16 18.84 8.22
C LYS A 43 14.99 19.11 9.72
N VAL A 44 14.34 18.19 10.45
CA VAL A 44 14.26 18.28 11.91
C VAL A 44 15.66 18.16 12.52
N LYS A 45 16.50 17.28 11.99
CA LYS A 45 17.91 17.18 12.42
C LYS A 45 18.71 18.45 12.11
N ASP A 46 18.48 19.07 10.96
CA ASP A 46 19.16 20.30 10.53
C ASP A 46 18.86 21.49 11.46
N LEU A 47 17.70 21.53 12.11
CA LEU A 47 17.39 22.49 13.19
C LEU A 47 18.51 22.50 14.25
N PHE A 48 18.91 21.30 14.69
CA PHE A 48 19.93 21.11 15.72
C PHE A 48 21.34 21.40 15.20
N LEU A 49 21.65 20.89 14.01
CA LEU A 49 23.00 21.00 13.43
C LEU A 49 23.35 22.43 13.05
N GLU A 50 22.42 23.13 12.41
CA GLU A 50 22.64 24.50 11.93
C GLU A 50 22.19 25.54 12.97
N LYS A 51 21.66 25.12 14.12
CA LYS A 51 21.10 25.99 15.17
C LYS A 51 20.09 27.00 14.60
N LYS A 52 19.19 26.54 13.72
CA LYS A 52 18.18 27.41 13.11
C LYS A 52 17.28 28.02 14.19
N ASP A 53 16.77 29.22 13.94
CA ASP A 53 15.90 29.90 14.90
C ASP A 53 14.56 29.18 15.09
N LYS A 54 14.09 28.46 14.07
CA LYS A 54 12.81 27.74 14.08
C LYS A 54 12.84 26.53 13.16
N LEU A 55 11.96 25.59 13.44
CA LEU A 55 11.72 24.43 12.59
C LEU A 55 10.73 24.80 11.46
N GLU A 56 11.06 24.47 10.21
CA GLU A 56 10.21 24.75 9.05
C GLU A 56 9.84 23.42 8.35
N VAL A 57 8.90 22.71 8.96
CA VAL A 57 8.37 21.44 8.43
C VAL A 57 6.85 21.40 8.56
N GLN A 58 6.18 20.58 7.76
CA GLN A 58 4.73 20.36 7.91
C GLN A 58 4.46 19.57 9.19
N THR A 59 3.58 20.08 10.05
CA THR A 59 3.18 19.45 11.32
C THR A 59 1.76 18.89 11.30
N ASP A 60 0.98 19.21 10.27
CA ASP A 60 -0.33 18.61 10.04
C ASP A 60 -0.16 17.34 9.21
N ASP A 61 -0.43 16.20 9.85
CA ASP A 61 -0.29 14.89 9.23
C ASP A 61 -1.23 14.73 8.04
N HIS A 62 -2.39 15.40 7.99
CA HIS A 62 -3.32 15.30 6.86
C HIS A 62 -2.89 16.11 5.63
N LYS A 63 -1.90 17.00 5.77
CA LYS A 63 -1.44 17.89 4.68
C LYS A 63 -0.19 17.40 3.97
N CYS A 64 0.51 16.39 4.51
CA CYS A 64 1.63 15.79 3.80
C CYS A 64 1.11 14.87 2.66
N GLY A 65 1.96 14.55 1.69
CA GLY A 65 1.53 13.73 0.54
C GLY A 65 1.03 12.33 0.93
N LEU A 66 1.52 11.75 2.03
CA LEU A 66 1.01 10.48 2.57
C LEU A 66 -0.33 10.69 3.26
N GLY A 67 -0.47 11.72 4.09
CA GLY A 67 -1.72 12.04 4.77
C GLY A 67 -2.88 12.30 3.82
N ILE A 68 -2.67 13.13 2.80
CA ILE A 68 -3.69 13.42 1.79
C ILE A 68 -4.22 12.12 1.17
N TRP A 69 -3.33 11.17 0.88
CA TRP A 69 -3.70 9.87 0.36
C TRP A 69 -4.35 8.97 1.41
N LEU A 70 -3.78 8.90 2.61
CA LEU A 70 -4.20 8.02 3.71
C LEU A 70 -5.61 8.31 4.20
N PHE A 71 -6.01 9.58 4.14
CA PHE A 71 -7.35 10.05 4.50
C PHE A 71 -8.19 10.40 3.26
N GLY A 72 -7.72 10.02 2.07
CA GLY A 72 -8.37 10.27 0.79
C GLY A 72 -9.16 9.08 0.26
N VAL A 73 -9.94 9.34 -0.79
CA VAL A 73 -10.82 8.35 -1.44
C VAL A 73 -10.03 7.21 -2.10
N GLU A 74 -8.77 7.46 -2.47
CA GLU A 74 -7.88 6.48 -3.08
C GLU A 74 -7.55 5.34 -2.10
N ALA A 75 -7.17 5.67 -0.86
CA ALA A 75 -6.90 4.66 0.17
C ALA A 75 -8.18 3.87 0.51
N GLU A 76 -9.33 4.54 0.64
CA GLU A 76 -10.61 3.87 0.88
C GLU A 76 -10.98 2.91 -0.26
N THR A 77 -10.72 3.30 -1.51
CA THR A 77 -11.08 2.51 -2.68
C THR A 77 -10.28 1.22 -2.75
N ILE A 78 -8.98 1.26 -2.46
CA ILE A 78 -8.15 0.04 -2.46
C ILE A 78 -8.50 -0.88 -1.29
N CYS A 79 -8.98 -0.36 -0.16
CA CYS A 79 -9.39 -1.17 0.98
C CYS A 79 -10.64 -2.03 0.72
N LYS A 80 -11.47 -1.69 -0.27
CA LYS A 80 -12.72 -2.41 -0.55
C LYS A 80 -12.47 -3.89 -0.89
N GLY A 81 -12.94 -4.77 -0.02
CA GLY A 81 -12.78 -6.23 -0.16
C GLY A 81 -11.38 -6.74 0.18
N GLN A 82 -10.55 -5.93 0.84
CA GLN A 82 -9.16 -6.27 1.19
C GLN A 82 -8.90 -6.07 2.68
N ASP A 83 -9.42 -6.94 3.53
CA ASP A 83 -9.36 -6.81 4.99
C ASP A 83 -7.94 -6.68 5.55
N LYS A 84 -7.01 -7.46 4.99
CA LYS A 84 -5.60 -7.42 5.38
C LYS A 84 -4.96 -6.08 5.01
N LEU A 85 -5.16 -5.61 3.77
CA LEU A 85 -4.66 -4.32 3.31
C LEU A 85 -5.25 -3.17 4.14
N THR A 86 -6.54 -3.24 4.45
CA THR A 86 -7.25 -2.26 5.27
C THR A 86 -6.62 -2.15 6.66
N SER A 87 -6.40 -3.30 7.31
CA SER A 87 -5.75 -3.34 8.64
C SER A 87 -4.33 -2.75 8.61
N LEU A 88 -3.57 -3.02 7.56
CA LEU A 88 -2.22 -2.48 7.39
C LEU A 88 -2.22 -0.96 7.15
N ILE A 89 -3.17 -0.44 6.37
CA ILE A 89 -3.31 0.99 6.11
C ILE A 89 -3.73 1.74 7.37
N GLU A 90 -4.71 1.22 8.12
CA GLU A 90 -5.13 1.79 9.40
C GLU A 90 -3.96 1.86 10.40
N ALA A 91 -3.11 0.84 10.44
CA ALA A 91 -1.94 0.79 11.32
C ALA A 91 -0.91 1.90 11.01
N MET A 92 -0.94 2.54 9.83
CA MET A 92 -0.06 3.67 9.50
C MET A 92 -0.47 4.97 10.20
N LYS A 93 -1.77 5.16 10.49
CA LYS A 93 -2.30 6.47 10.93
C LYS A 93 -1.66 6.95 12.23
N LYS A 94 -1.56 6.06 13.22
CA LYS A 94 -0.99 6.40 14.53
C LYS A 94 0.50 6.83 14.45
N PRO A 95 1.44 6.00 13.95
CA PRO A 95 2.85 6.41 13.89
C PRO A 95 3.09 7.61 12.98
N HIS A 96 2.27 7.79 11.93
CA HIS A 96 2.31 8.99 11.10
C HIS A 96 1.93 10.25 11.88
N ASN A 97 0.82 10.21 12.62
CA ASN A 97 0.40 11.30 13.49
C ASN A 97 1.45 11.61 14.57
N GLU A 98 1.98 10.58 15.24
CA GLU A 98 3.02 10.71 16.27
C GLU A 98 4.29 11.38 15.73
N LEU A 99 4.67 11.09 14.48
CA LEU A 99 5.83 11.71 13.84
C LEU A 99 5.61 13.22 13.62
N HIS A 100 4.42 13.61 13.18
CA HIS A 100 4.08 15.02 12.95
C HIS A 100 3.91 15.80 14.26
N LEU A 101 3.29 15.18 15.28
CA LEU A 101 3.17 15.76 16.63
C LEU A 101 4.54 15.96 17.29
N SER A 102 5.51 15.07 17.07
CA SER A 102 6.84 15.24 17.67
C SER A 102 7.56 16.50 17.18
N ALA A 103 7.29 16.98 15.97
CA ALA A 103 7.80 18.27 15.50
C ALA A 103 7.14 19.47 16.19
N ILE A 104 5.87 19.35 16.61
CA ILE A 104 5.21 20.37 17.42
C ILE A 104 5.89 20.42 18.80
N ASP A 105 6.02 19.27 19.44
CA ASP A 105 6.69 19.14 20.74
C ASP A 105 8.12 19.71 20.71
N ILE A 106 8.87 19.45 19.64
CA ILE A 106 10.23 20.01 19.44
C ILE A 106 10.19 21.54 19.34
N GLN A 107 9.25 22.10 18.58
CA GLN A 107 9.13 23.55 18.42
C GLN A 107 8.80 24.27 19.72
N GLU A 108 7.95 23.66 20.56
CA GLU A 108 7.54 24.25 21.85
C GLU A 108 8.70 24.41 22.83
N VAL A 109 9.66 23.48 22.81
CA VAL A 109 10.82 23.48 23.72
C VAL A 109 12.12 23.95 23.06
N TRP A 110 12.07 24.38 21.79
CA TRP A 110 13.27 24.70 21.04
C TRP A 110 14.01 25.92 21.60
N ASN A 111 15.27 25.72 21.94
CA ASN A 111 16.22 26.77 22.28
C ASN A 111 17.62 26.36 21.78
N SER A 112 18.21 27.17 20.90
CA SER A 112 19.51 26.84 20.28
C SER A 112 20.69 26.87 21.27
N GLU A 113 20.55 27.53 22.41
CA GLU A 113 21.53 27.53 23.51
C GLU A 113 21.33 26.38 24.50
N LYS A 114 20.09 25.86 24.60
CA LYS A 114 19.70 24.76 25.52
C LYS A 114 18.85 23.71 24.78
N PRO A 115 19.44 22.96 23.84
CA PRO A 115 18.69 22.09 22.93
C PRO A 115 18.34 20.71 23.54
N GLU A 116 18.69 20.44 24.80
CA GLU A 116 18.67 19.10 25.37
C GLU A 116 17.28 18.45 25.34
N GLN A 117 16.25 19.22 25.70
CA GLN A 117 14.86 18.73 25.70
C GLN A 117 14.37 18.42 24.28
N ALA A 118 14.66 19.29 23.32
CA ALA A 118 14.29 19.09 21.91
C ALA A 118 15.00 17.87 21.31
N ILE A 119 16.28 17.69 21.63
CA ILE A 119 17.08 16.52 21.19
C ILE A 119 16.52 15.23 21.82
N GLU A 120 16.09 15.28 23.08
CA GLU A 120 15.49 14.12 23.74
C GLU A 120 14.16 13.72 23.08
N ILE A 121 13.30 14.68 22.77
CA ILE A 121 12.04 14.44 22.02
C ILE A 121 12.34 13.87 20.62
N TYR A 122 13.36 14.39 19.94
CA TYR A 122 13.78 13.87 18.65
C TYR A 122 14.16 12.37 18.76
N LYS A 123 14.97 12.01 19.75
CA LYS A 123 15.42 10.62 19.96
C LYS A 123 14.31 9.68 20.41
N THR A 124 13.44 10.14 21.30
CA THR A 124 12.45 9.28 21.98
C THR A 124 11.08 9.26 21.32
N LYS A 125 10.74 10.27 20.51
CA LYS A 125 9.47 10.33 19.78
C LYS A 125 9.66 10.32 18.27
N THR A 126 10.48 11.21 17.73
CA THR A 126 10.62 11.38 16.26
C THR A 126 11.22 10.13 15.59
N LEU A 127 12.35 9.62 16.10
CA LEU A 127 13.01 8.45 15.50
C LEU A 127 12.20 7.15 15.62
N PRO A 128 11.56 6.83 16.77
CA PRO A 128 10.67 5.68 16.85
C PRO A 128 9.45 5.80 15.94
N ALA A 129 8.81 6.97 15.87
CA ALA A 129 7.66 7.19 14.99
C ALA A 129 8.05 7.02 13.51
N LEU A 130 9.20 7.55 13.09
CA LEU A 130 9.77 7.32 11.75
C LEU A 130 9.97 5.82 11.48
N THR A 131 10.57 5.10 12.42
CA THR A 131 10.81 3.66 12.29
C THR A 131 9.49 2.90 12.11
N ASN A 132 8.48 3.23 12.93
CA ASN A 132 7.18 2.59 12.89
C ASN A 132 6.43 2.88 11.58
N ILE A 133 6.46 4.13 11.07
CA ILE A 133 5.80 4.43 9.79
C ILE A 133 6.53 3.79 8.61
N SER A 134 7.87 3.74 8.61
CA SER A 134 8.64 3.00 7.60
C SER A 134 8.31 1.51 7.60
N GLN A 135 8.20 0.88 8.78
CA GLN A 135 7.78 -0.52 8.87
C GLN A 135 6.36 -0.73 8.34
N ALA A 136 5.42 0.15 8.71
CA ALA A 136 4.04 0.04 8.26
C ALA A 136 3.92 0.24 6.74
N LEU A 137 4.64 1.21 6.16
CA LEU A 137 4.74 1.41 4.71
C LEU A 137 5.31 0.18 4.00
N ASN A 138 6.34 -0.45 4.53
CA ASN A 138 6.90 -1.69 3.98
C ASN A 138 5.89 -2.84 3.99
N ASN A 139 5.12 -2.98 5.08
CA ASN A 139 4.08 -4.01 5.14
C ASN A 139 2.98 -3.78 4.08
N VAL A 140 2.55 -2.54 3.88
CA VAL A 140 1.57 -2.19 2.85
C VAL A 140 2.12 -2.43 1.45
N LYS A 141 3.37 -2.01 1.18
CA LYS A 141 4.05 -2.25 -0.12
C LYS A 141 4.09 -3.75 -0.45
N ASN A 142 4.53 -4.57 0.51
CA ASN A 142 4.61 -6.03 0.32
C ASN A 142 3.24 -6.65 0.04
N GLU A 143 2.19 -6.21 0.76
CA GLU A 143 0.83 -6.70 0.52
C GLU A 143 0.32 -6.31 -0.87
N VAL A 144 0.50 -5.05 -1.25
CA VAL A 144 0.17 -4.54 -2.59
C VAL A 144 0.88 -5.34 -3.69
N GLU A 145 2.16 -5.64 -3.51
CA GLU A 145 2.93 -6.46 -4.47
C GLU A 145 2.39 -7.89 -4.57
N ASN A 146 2.01 -8.51 -3.45
CA ASN A 146 1.38 -9.83 -3.43
C ASN A 146 0.05 -9.83 -4.19
N ILE A 147 -0.79 -8.81 -3.98
CA ILE A 147 -2.07 -8.66 -4.69
C ILE A 147 -1.83 -8.52 -6.19
N LEU A 148 -0.88 -7.67 -6.60
CA LEU A 148 -0.53 -7.47 -8.01
C LEU A 148 0.02 -8.75 -8.64
N GLN A 149 0.82 -9.53 -7.91
CA GLN A 149 1.32 -10.83 -8.38
C GLN A 149 0.18 -11.83 -8.57
N GLY A 150 -0.74 -11.93 -7.61
CA GLY A 150 -1.94 -12.76 -7.73
C GLY A 150 -2.79 -12.38 -8.94
N ALA A 151 -3.00 -11.07 -9.16
CA ALA A 151 -3.74 -10.58 -10.32
C ALA A 151 -3.07 -10.93 -11.66
N ARG A 152 -1.75 -10.80 -11.75
CA ARG A 152 -0.97 -11.21 -12.94
C ARG A 152 -1.12 -12.71 -13.21
N GLU A 153 -1.01 -13.52 -12.17
CA GLU A 153 -1.13 -14.98 -12.31
C GLU A 153 -2.53 -15.41 -12.71
N GLY A 154 -3.58 -14.84 -12.10
CA GLY A 154 -4.96 -15.13 -12.53
C GLY A 154 -5.24 -14.74 -13.97
N LYS A 155 -4.64 -13.63 -14.46
CA LYS A 155 -4.73 -13.25 -15.88
C LYS A 155 -4.02 -14.27 -16.79
N ARG A 156 -2.87 -14.80 -16.36
CA ARG A 156 -2.16 -15.86 -17.07
C ARG A 156 -3.01 -17.13 -17.17
N ILE A 157 -3.53 -17.63 -16.03
CA ILE A 157 -4.40 -18.82 -15.98
C ILE A 157 -5.63 -18.62 -16.86
N TYR A 158 -6.28 -17.45 -16.81
CA TYR A 158 -7.41 -17.15 -17.68
C TYR A 158 -7.07 -17.27 -19.16
N SER A 159 -5.97 -16.66 -19.58
CA SER A 159 -5.55 -16.63 -20.99
C SER A 159 -5.07 -17.99 -21.50
N GLU A 160 -4.30 -18.71 -20.68
CA GLU A 160 -3.59 -19.93 -21.09
C GLU A 160 -4.40 -21.21 -20.85
N GLU A 161 -5.31 -21.21 -19.88
CA GLU A 161 -6.06 -22.41 -19.49
C GLU A 161 -7.57 -22.22 -19.71
N THR A 162 -8.17 -21.18 -19.13
CA THR A 162 -9.63 -20.99 -19.16
C THR A 162 -10.16 -20.74 -20.56
N VAL A 163 -9.55 -19.82 -21.32
CA VAL A 163 -10.01 -19.49 -22.68
C VAL A 163 -9.87 -20.69 -23.63
N PRO A 164 -8.74 -21.43 -23.68
CA PRO A 164 -8.64 -22.64 -24.49
C PRO A 164 -9.61 -23.74 -24.07
N ALA A 165 -9.77 -24.00 -22.77
CA ALA A 165 -10.71 -25.01 -22.26
C ALA A 165 -12.16 -24.66 -22.63
N LEU A 166 -12.54 -23.38 -22.53
CA LEU A 166 -13.86 -22.90 -22.94
C LEU A 166 -14.12 -23.13 -24.44
N LYS A 167 -13.13 -22.80 -25.29
CA LYS A 167 -13.23 -23.04 -26.74
C LYS A 167 -13.40 -24.54 -27.05
N GLN A 168 -12.71 -25.42 -26.33
CA GLN A 168 -12.85 -26.87 -26.50
C GLN A 168 -14.26 -27.35 -26.13
N ILE A 169 -14.81 -26.90 -25.00
CA ILE A 169 -16.18 -27.24 -24.59
C ILE A 169 -17.19 -26.73 -25.62
N GLN A 170 -17.05 -25.48 -26.09
CA GLN A 170 -17.91 -24.92 -27.13
C GLN A 170 -17.89 -25.76 -28.41
N SER A 171 -16.70 -26.21 -28.84
CA SER A 171 -16.54 -27.10 -29.99
C SER A 171 -17.26 -28.43 -29.80
N ILE A 172 -17.10 -29.08 -28.63
CA ILE A 172 -17.77 -30.35 -28.32
C ILE A 172 -19.30 -30.19 -28.34
N LEU A 173 -19.83 -29.17 -27.67
CA LEU A 173 -21.27 -28.90 -27.64
C LEU A 173 -21.84 -28.63 -29.03
N SER A 174 -21.09 -27.93 -29.89
CA SER A 174 -21.50 -27.69 -31.28
C SER A 174 -21.62 -28.97 -32.10
N LYS A 175 -20.69 -29.93 -31.90
CA LYS A 175 -20.72 -31.25 -32.57
C LYS A 175 -21.92 -32.09 -32.10
N ILE A 176 -22.15 -32.17 -30.80
CA ILE A 176 -23.31 -32.89 -30.22
C ILE A 176 -24.62 -32.33 -30.80
N ARG A 177 -24.75 -31.00 -30.88
CA ARG A 177 -25.93 -30.35 -31.44
C ARG A 177 -26.13 -30.64 -32.94
N ALA A 178 -25.05 -30.82 -33.69
CA ALA A 178 -25.12 -31.17 -35.11
C ALA A 178 -25.51 -32.64 -35.31
N GLU A 179 -25.02 -33.55 -34.47
CA GLU A 179 -25.37 -34.97 -34.50
C GLU A 179 -26.83 -35.22 -34.09
N ALA A 180 -27.33 -34.53 -33.06
CA ALA A 180 -28.73 -34.64 -32.63
C ALA A 180 -29.76 -34.07 -33.62
N LYS A 181 -29.31 -33.40 -34.69
CA LYS A 181 -30.16 -32.87 -35.77
C LYS A 181 -30.15 -33.74 -37.03
N LYS A 182 -29.31 -34.78 -37.09
CA LYS A 182 -29.35 -35.83 -38.11
C LYS A 182 -30.35 -36.91 -37.71
#